data_AF-A0A2E4IM50-F1
#
_entry.id   AF-A0A2E4IM50-F1
#
_cell.length_a   1.000
_cell.length_b   1.000
_cell.length_c   1.000
_cell.angle_alpha   90.00
_cell.angle_beta   90.00
_cell.angle_gamma   90.00
#
_symmetry.space_group_name_H-M   'P 1'
#
loop_
_entity.id
_entity.type
_entity.pdbx_description
1 polymer ?
#
loop_
_entity_poly.entity_id
_entity_poly.type
_entity_poly.pdbx_seq_one_letter_code
_entity_poly.pdbx_strand_id
1 'polypeptide(L)'
;MSVRTRSRRFLETALAAFFTALVFAKPYTALADDLIPAVSSLNVPADMVFVDAGTVAKCLEAARPGALCLSLDRVLNQEGRLANMRDVRWLLGSYGLTGDEGVVIYADDEKTRDAMAAIFYLAGQDRVSRLIKSAQVDSTGKGVAGALSRRALFVGKVRLVNLQPAPFGRVSSAQLAEFVSDLNLDPRALFMWPAGYL
;
A
#
# COMPACT_ATOMS: atom_id res chain seq x y z
N MET A 1 -83.55 -14.38 27.96
CA MET A 1 -83.47 -13.31 28.99
C MET A 1 -82.02 -12.83 29.10
N SER A 2 -81.77 -11.59 29.56
CA SER A 2 -80.49 -10.91 29.89
C SER A 2 -79.19 -11.39 29.19
N VAL A 3 -78.52 -10.63 28.31
CA VAL A 3 -77.85 -9.32 28.54
C VAL A 3 -76.78 -9.36 29.65
N ARG A 4 -75.48 -9.37 29.31
CA ARG A 4 -74.64 -8.15 29.22
C ARG A 4 -73.24 -8.40 28.61
N THR A 5 -72.60 -7.33 28.15
CA THR A 5 -71.28 -7.26 27.48
C THR A 5 -70.08 -7.20 28.43
N ARG A 6 -68.92 -7.69 27.99
CA ARG A 6 -67.63 -6.96 28.12
C ARG A 6 -66.57 -7.37 27.11
N SER A 7 -65.61 -6.48 26.85
CA SER A 7 -64.48 -6.66 25.93
C SER A 7 -63.16 -6.24 26.60
N ARG A 8 -62.10 -7.03 26.34
CA ARG A 8 -60.64 -6.75 26.36
C ARG A 8 -59.93 -8.10 26.12
N ARG A 9 -59.15 -8.31 25.05
CA ARG A 9 -57.86 -7.69 24.59
C ARG A 9 -56.64 -8.38 25.22
N PHE A 10 -55.66 -8.70 24.36
CA PHE A 10 -54.34 -9.31 24.68
C PHE A 10 -54.44 -10.74 25.24
N LEU A 11 -53.46 -11.65 25.14
CA LEU A 11 -52.12 -11.71 24.50
C LEU A 11 -51.92 -13.20 24.08
N GLU A 12 -51.09 -13.69 23.15
CA GLU A 12 -49.98 -13.20 22.31
C GLU A 12 -50.17 -13.65 20.82
N THR A 13 -49.16 -13.38 19.96
CA THR A 13 -48.90 -14.10 18.70
C THR A 13 -47.39 -14.30 18.56
N ALA A 14 -46.90 -15.51 18.25
CA ALA A 14 -45.46 -15.77 18.11
C ALA A 14 -45.12 -16.86 17.07
N LEU A 15 -43.96 -16.68 16.43
CA LEU A 15 -43.11 -17.69 15.79
C LEU A 15 -43.70 -18.57 14.66
N ALA A 16 -43.50 -18.13 13.42
CA ALA A 16 -42.62 -18.84 12.47
C ALA A 16 -42.35 -18.01 11.20
N ALA A 17 -41.18 -17.38 11.11
CA ALA A 17 -40.65 -16.82 9.87
C ALA A 17 -39.13 -17.01 9.88
N PHE A 18 -38.61 -17.83 8.97
CA PHE A 18 -37.19 -18.19 8.95
C PHE A 18 -36.63 -18.08 7.52
N PHE A 19 -35.63 -17.21 7.37
CA PHE A 19 -34.53 -17.18 6.39
C PHE A 19 -34.75 -17.88 5.03
N THR A 20 -34.50 -17.19 3.90
CA THR A 20 -33.12 -16.85 3.52
C THR A 20 -32.99 -15.52 2.77
N ALA A 21 -32.02 -14.71 3.17
CA ALA A 21 -31.45 -13.66 2.33
C ALA A 21 -30.10 -14.14 1.81
N LEU A 22 -29.98 -14.44 0.51
CA LEU A 22 -28.68 -14.67 -0.11
C LEU A 22 -27.93 -13.34 -0.19
N VAL A 23 -27.04 -13.11 0.78
CA VAL A 23 -25.97 -12.12 0.62
C VAL A 23 -25.03 -12.63 -0.47
N PHE A 24 -25.21 -12.12 -1.68
CA PHE A 24 -24.23 -12.28 -2.76
C PHE A 24 -22.96 -11.49 -2.38
N ALA A 25 -22.12 -12.11 -1.55
CA ALA A 25 -20.73 -11.73 -1.44
C ALA A 25 -20.12 -11.90 -2.84
N LYS A 26 -19.89 -10.79 -3.55
CA LYS A 26 -19.14 -10.84 -4.81
C LYS A 26 -17.79 -11.51 -4.51
N PRO A 27 -17.43 -12.61 -5.19
CA PRO A 27 -16.08 -13.11 -5.08
C PRO A 27 -15.16 -12.00 -5.62
N TYR A 28 -14.26 -11.49 -4.77
CA TYR A 28 -13.16 -10.65 -5.21
C TYR A 28 -12.17 -11.55 -5.96
N THR A 29 -12.50 -11.84 -7.22
CA THR A 29 -11.53 -12.32 -8.20
C THR A 29 -10.61 -11.16 -8.52
N ALA A 30 -9.61 -10.97 -7.65
CA ALA A 30 -8.53 -10.02 -7.88
C ALA A 30 -7.89 -10.33 -9.24
N LEU A 31 -7.70 -9.30 -10.07
CA LEU A 31 -6.98 -9.48 -11.34
C LEU A 31 -5.48 -9.60 -11.05
N ALA A 32 -4.72 -10.12 -12.01
CA ALA A 32 -3.29 -10.42 -11.88
C ALA A 32 -2.38 -9.16 -11.87
N ASP A 33 -2.85 -8.07 -11.28
CA ASP A 33 -2.10 -6.84 -10.97
C ASP A 33 -2.65 -6.15 -9.68
N ASP A 34 -3.69 -6.68 -9.02
CA ASP A 34 -4.48 -5.99 -7.99
C ASP A 34 -3.74 -5.63 -6.69
N LEU A 35 -2.64 -6.31 -6.33
CA LEU A 35 -1.96 -6.08 -5.05
C LEU A 35 -1.01 -4.88 -5.08
N ILE A 36 -0.33 -4.68 -6.21
CA ILE A 36 0.45 -3.47 -6.48
C ILE A 36 0.20 -3.03 -7.94
N PRO A 37 -0.97 -2.44 -8.25
CA PRO A 37 -1.39 -2.20 -9.64
C PRO A 37 -0.60 -1.12 -10.36
N ALA A 38 -0.45 -1.33 -11.66
CA ALA A 38 0.01 -0.35 -12.62
C ALA A 38 -1.09 0.69 -12.90
N VAL A 39 -0.80 1.97 -12.68
CA VAL A 39 -1.75 3.08 -12.87
C VAL A 39 -1.26 4.07 -13.93
N SER A 40 -2.21 4.62 -14.70
CA SER A 40 -1.98 5.76 -15.58
C SER A 40 -2.19 7.07 -14.82
N SER A 41 -1.38 8.08 -15.10
CA SER A 41 -1.46 9.43 -14.52
C SER A 41 -2.80 10.13 -14.76
N LEU A 42 -3.58 9.70 -15.76
CA LEU A 42 -4.94 10.19 -16.05
C LEU A 42 -6.00 9.64 -15.08
N ASN A 43 -5.75 8.48 -14.45
CA ASN A 43 -6.72 7.71 -13.68
C ASN A 43 -6.33 7.59 -12.18
N VAL A 44 -5.37 8.38 -11.70
CA VAL A 44 -4.96 8.35 -10.29
C VAL A 44 -6.01 9.05 -9.41
N PRO A 45 -6.53 8.40 -8.34
CA PRO A 45 -7.44 9.03 -7.39
C PRO A 45 -6.83 10.27 -6.70
N ALA A 46 -7.67 11.26 -6.41
CA ALA A 46 -7.24 12.55 -5.87
C ALA A 46 -6.69 12.49 -4.42
N ASP A 47 -6.94 11.38 -3.70
CA ASP A 47 -6.43 11.11 -2.35
C ASP A 47 -5.03 10.46 -2.32
N MET A 48 -4.40 10.23 -3.47
CA MET A 48 -3.11 9.55 -3.57
C MET A 48 -1.91 10.46 -3.30
N VAL A 49 -1.02 10.01 -2.42
CA VAL A 49 0.30 10.61 -2.19
C VAL A 49 1.29 10.13 -3.25
N PHE A 50 1.87 11.06 -3.99
CA PHE A 50 2.88 10.74 -5.00
C PHE A 50 4.27 10.62 -4.37
N VAL A 51 5.03 9.60 -4.77
CA VAL A 51 6.39 9.34 -4.30
C VAL A 51 7.33 9.21 -5.49
N ASP A 52 8.35 10.06 -5.54
CA ASP A 52 9.44 9.98 -6.50
C ASP A 52 10.55 9.10 -5.91
N ALA A 53 10.76 7.92 -6.52
CA ALA A 53 11.81 6.99 -6.13
C ALA A 53 13.15 7.27 -6.85
N GLY A 54 13.19 8.28 -7.74
CA GLY A 54 14.40 8.78 -8.40
C GLY A 54 15.30 9.60 -7.47
N THR A 55 16.31 10.26 -8.03
CA THR A 55 17.30 10.99 -7.22
C THR A 55 16.68 12.19 -6.52
N VAL A 56 17.01 12.38 -5.22
CA VAL A 56 16.43 13.45 -4.39
C VAL A 56 16.64 14.84 -5.00
N ALA A 57 17.80 15.08 -5.64
CA ALA A 57 18.08 16.34 -6.33
C ALA A 57 17.08 16.60 -7.47
N LYS A 58 16.92 15.64 -8.41
CA LYS A 58 15.99 15.79 -9.54
C LYS A 58 14.54 15.97 -9.07
N CYS A 59 14.12 15.24 -8.03
CA CYS A 59 12.78 15.38 -7.48
C CYS A 59 12.53 16.78 -6.85
N LEU A 60 13.50 17.33 -6.12
CA LEU A 60 13.35 18.67 -5.53
C LEU A 60 13.25 19.78 -6.60
N GLU A 61 13.81 19.55 -7.79
CA GLU A 61 13.81 20.49 -8.92
C GLU A 61 12.62 20.33 -9.88
N ALA A 62 12.18 19.09 -10.15
CA ALA A 62 11.28 18.77 -11.26
C ALA A 62 10.31 17.58 -10.99
N ALA A 63 9.88 17.38 -9.75
CA ALA A 63 8.82 16.42 -9.42
C ALA A 63 7.42 16.98 -9.70
N ARG A 64 6.40 16.12 -9.51
CA ARG A 64 5.02 16.61 -9.33
C ARG A 64 4.99 17.58 -8.14
N PRO A 65 4.26 18.72 -8.22
CA PRO A 65 4.03 19.57 -7.05
C PRO A 65 3.56 18.75 -5.84
N GLY A 66 4.34 18.80 -4.75
CA GLY A 66 4.02 18.10 -3.50
C GLY A 66 4.37 16.61 -3.42
N ALA A 67 4.97 15.99 -4.46
CA ALA A 67 5.45 14.60 -4.37
C ALA A 67 6.60 14.45 -3.36
N LEU A 68 6.66 13.28 -2.70
CA LEU A 68 7.68 12.94 -1.71
C LEU A 68 8.98 12.50 -2.40
N CYS A 69 10.09 13.19 -2.12
CA CYS A 69 11.40 12.89 -2.71
C CYS A 69 12.15 11.79 -1.94
N LEU A 70 11.66 10.56 -2.05
CA LEU A 70 12.19 9.38 -1.36
C LEU A 70 12.92 8.45 -2.34
N SER A 71 14.16 8.79 -2.64
CA SER A 71 15.07 7.96 -3.45
C SER A 71 15.27 6.55 -2.87
N LEU A 72 15.37 5.53 -3.75
CA LEU A 72 15.62 4.13 -3.36
C LEU A 72 16.92 3.93 -2.57
N ASP A 73 17.95 4.76 -2.81
CA ASP A 73 19.23 4.71 -2.09
C ASP A 73 19.12 4.96 -0.57
N ARG A 74 17.99 5.53 -0.11
CA ARG A 74 17.69 5.75 1.31
C ARG A 74 17.30 4.48 2.06
N VAL A 75 16.92 3.42 1.35
CA VAL A 75 16.49 2.14 1.92
C VAL A 75 17.27 0.95 1.38
N LEU A 76 17.84 1.04 0.18
CA LEU A 76 18.66 -0.01 -0.44
C LEU A 76 19.94 0.59 -1.03
N ASN A 77 21.09 0.31 -0.42
CA ASN A 77 22.37 0.85 -0.89
C ASN A 77 22.97 0.07 -2.09
N GLN A 78 24.03 0.61 -2.70
CA GLN A 78 24.62 0.05 -3.93
C GLN A 78 25.21 -1.35 -3.75
N GLU A 79 25.73 -1.68 -2.57
CA GLU A 79 26.19 -3.04 -2.25
C GLU A 79 25.04 -3.99 -1.87
N GLY A 80 23.78 -3.60 -2.03
CA GLY A 80 22.60 -4.41 -1.78
C GLY A 80 22.25 -4.61 -0.30
N ARG A 81 22.61 -3.65 0.57
CA ARG A 81 22.14 -3.63 1.96
C ARG A 81 20.76 -2.96 1.99
N LEU A 82 19.72 -3.79 2.17
CA LEU A 82 18.37 -3.34 2.49
C LEU A 82 18.32 -2.91 3.97
N ALA A 83 17.66 -1.78 4.26
CA ALA A 83 17.39 -1.32 5.61
C ALA A 83 16.49 -2.32 6.35
N ASN A 84 16.59 -2.36 7.68
CA ASN A 84 15.67 -3.19 8.48
C ASN A 84 14.26 -2.57 8.49
N MET A 85 13.23 -3.37 8.77
CA MET A 85 11.84 -2.94 8.62
C MET A 85 11.46 -1.78 9.56
N ARG A 86 12.10 -1.71 10.73
CA ARG A 86 11.93 -0.62 11.69
C ARG A 86 12.47 0.70 11.15
N ASP A 87 13.64 0.69 10.50
CA ASP A 87 14.26 1.89 9.93
C ASP A 87 13.55 2.35 8.65
N VAL A 88 13.06 1.42 7.82
CA VAL A 88 12.16 1.73 6.69
C VAL A 88 10.90 2.45 7.21
N ARG A 89 10.19 1.88 8.19
CA ARG A 89 8.99 2.49 8.77
C ARG A 89 9.27 3.80 9.51
N TRP A 90 10.45 3.95 10.11
CA TRP A 90 10.89 5.23 10.69
C TRP A 90 11.03 6.30 9.61
N LEU A 91 11.64 5.95 8.47
CA LEU A 91 11.86 6.85 7.35
C LEU A 91 10.54 7.28 6.70
N LEU A 92 9.61 6.36 6.43
CA LEU A 92 8.28 6.69 5.91
C LEU A 92 7.56 7.72 6.81
N GLY A 93 7.64 7.53 8.13
CA GLY A 93 7.12 8.49 9.12
C GLY A 93 7.82 9.86 9.12
N SER A 94 9.04 10.00 8.59
CA SER A 94 9.75 11.29 8.44
C SER A 94 9.26 12.11 7.24
N TYR A 95 8.69 11.46 6.21
CA TYR A 95 7.94 12.15 5.15
C TYR A 95 6.55 12.58 5.62
N GLY A 96 5.96 11.84 6.57
CA GLY A 96 4.63 12.09 7.13
C GLY A 96 3.61 10.98 6.86
N LEU A 97 4.06 9.85 6.31
CA LEU A 97 3.21 8.69 6.01
C LEU A 97 2.79 7.95 7.28
N THR A 98 1.55 7.48 7.31
CA THR A 98 0.97 6.69 8.41
C THR A 98 0.86 5.21 8.07
N GLY A 99 0.75 4.88 6.78
CA GLY A 99 0.42 3.56 6.26
C GLY A 99 -1.01 3.47 5.72
N ASP A 100 -1.94 4.34 6.15
CA ASP A 100 -3.36 4.26 5.77
C ASP A 100 -3.66 5.03 4.46
N GLU A 101 -2.82 6.01 4.11
CA GLU A 101 -2.91 6.72 2.82
C GLU A 101 -2.61 5.81 1.62
N GLY A 102 -3.17 6.16 0.45
CA GLY A 102 -2.81 5.51 -0.81
C GLY A 102 -1.57 6.18 -1.41
N VAL A 103 -0.63 5.39 -1.93
CA VAL A 103 0.61 5.91 -2.53
C VAL A 103 0.78 5.50 -3.98
N VAL A 104 1.28 6.43 -4.80
CA VAL A 104 1.65 6.20 -6.19
C VAL A 104 3.14 6.44 -6.37
N ILE A 105 3.88 5.35 -6.58
CA ILE A 105 5.33 5.34 -6.76
C ILE A 105 5.67 5.57 -8.22
N TYR A 106 6.61 6.46 -8.52
CA TYR A 106 7.14 6.69 -9.87
C TYR A 106 8.66 6.94 -9.86
N ALA A 107 9.32 6.66 -10.99
CA ALA A 107 10.73 6.98 -11.27
C ALA A 107 10.96 6.95 -12.79
N ASP A 108 12.12 7.41 -13.27
CA ASP A 108 12.52 7.27 -14.69
C ASP A 108 12.78 5.80 -15.09
N ASP A 109 13.37 5.03 -14.15
CA ASP A 109 13.67 3.61 -14.25
C ASP A 109 12.59 2.77 -13.58
N GLU A 110 12.09 1.78 -14.32
CA GLU A 110 10.99 0.94 -13.89
C GLU A 110 11.38 -0.01 -12.75
N LYS A 111 12.62 -0.49 -12.72
CA LYS A 111 13.11 -1.36 -11.63
C LYS A 111 13.19 -0.58 -10.31
N THR A 112 13.59 0.69 -10.36
CA THR A 112 13.64 1.58 -9.20
C THR A 112 12.22 1.88 -8.67
N ARG A 113 11.26 2.16 -9.57
CA ARG A 113 9.84 2.31 -9.23
C ARG A 113 9.30 1.06 -8.54
N ASP A 114 9.45 -0.10 -9.18
CA ASP A 114 8.83 -1.35 -8.74
C ASP A 114 9.51 -1.87 -7.46
N ALA A 115 10.84 -1.72 -7.33
CA ALA A 115 11.56 -2.05 -6.10
C ALA A 115 11.11 -1.21 -4.90
N MET A 116 10.86 0.10 -5.10
CA MET A 116 10.33 0.95 -4.03
C MET A 116 8.88 0.58 -3.69
N ALA A 117 8.06 0.24 -4.68
CA ALA A 117 6.68 -0.20 -4.45
C ALA A 117 6.62 -1.50 -3.61
N ALA A 118 7.51 -2.46 -3.88
CA ALA A 118 7.68 -3.64 -3.03
C ALA A 118 8.04 -3.28 -1.57
N ILE A 119 8.97 -2.34 -1.36
CA ILE A 119 9.37 -1.89 -0.02
C ILE A 119 8.19 -1.24 0.74
N PHE A 120 7.41 -0.36 0.09
CA PHE A 120 6.21 0.24 0.68
C PHE A 120 5.15 -0.81 1.03
N TYR A 121 4.88 -1.74 0.11
CA TYR A 121 3.92 -2.83 0.32
C TYR A 121 4.33 -3.69 1.52
N LEU A 122 5.56 -4.21 1.53
CA LEU A 122 6.06 -5.08 2.59
C LEU A 122 6.15 -4.38 3.95
N ALA A 123 6.46 -3.07 3.98
CA ALA A 123 6.43 -2.24 5.18
C ALA A 123 5.04 -2.07 5.79
N GLY A 124 3.97 -2.35 5.03
CA GLY A 124 2.60 -2.33 5.51
C GLY A 124 1.80 -1.10 5.11
N GLN A 125 2.16 -0.41 4.03
CA GLN A 125 1.28 0.57 3.38
C GLN A 125 0.01 -0.14 2.90
N ASP A 126 -1.16 0.49 3.07
CA ASP A 126 -2.42 -0.18 2.77
C ASP A 126 -2.67 -0.31 1.26
N ARG A 127 -2.53 0.79 0.53
CA ARG A 127 -2.72 0.86 -0.94
C ARG A 127 -1.44 1.39 -1.59
N VAL A 128 -0.82 0.58 -2.47
CA VAL A 128 0.39 0.95 -3.23
C VAL A 128 0.10 0.77 -4.71
N SER A 129 0.49 1.72 -5.55
CA SER A 129 0.36 1.62 -7.01
C SER A 129 1.60 2.17 -7.72
N ARG A 130 1.83 1.70 -8.95
CA ARG A 130 3.04 1.94 -9.74
C ARG A 130 2.68 2.76 -10.96
N LEU A 131 3.24 3.96 -11.10
CA LEU A 131 2.93 4.80 -12.25
C LEU A 131 3.60 4.24 -13.52
N ILE A 132 2.78 3.82 -14.48
CA ILE A 132 3.25 3.37 -15.79
C ILE A 132 3.20 4.50 -16.83
N LYS A 133 4.20 4.49 -17.72
CA LYS A 133 4.65 5.61 -18.56
C LYS A 133 3.70 5.94 -19.72
N SER A 134 2.50 6.41 -19.36
CA SER A 134 1.37 6.65 -20.27
C SER A 134 1.04 8.13 -20.50
N ALA A 135 1.30 8.99 -19.51
CA ALA A 135 1.46 10.43 -19.70
C ALA A 135 2.55 10.94 -18.75
N GLN A 136 3.26 12.00 -19.16
CA GLN A 136 4.23 12.67 -18.30
C GLN A 136 3.57 13.10 -16.99
N VAL A 137 4.25 12.89 -15.87
CA VAL A 137 3.96 13.65 -14.66
C VAL A 137 4.21 15.13 -14.98
N ASP A 138 3.36 16.02 -14.47
CA ASP A 138 3.62 17.46 -14.56
C ASP A 138 4.82 17.82 -13.66
N SER A 139 5.99 17.70 -14.26
CA SER A 139 7.32 17.87 -13.66
C SER A 139 7.76 19.34 -13.58
N THR A 140 6.81 20.28 -13.53
CA THR A 140 7.05 21.71 -13.33
C THR A 140 7.11 22.11 -11.84
N GLY A 141 6.91 21.15 -10.93
CA GLY A 141 6.80 21.37 -9.50
C GLY A 141 8.09 21.14 -8.70
N LYS A 142 8.03 21.56 -7.43
CA LYS A 142 9.01 21.19 -6.41
C LYS A 142 8.47 20.04 -5.59
N GLY A 143 9.25 18.97 -5.49
CA GLY A 143 9.00 17.88 -4.56
C GLY A 143 9.34 18.24 -3.11
N VAL A 144 9.07 17.33 -2.19
CA VAL A 144 9.14 17.54 -0.74
C VAL A 144 10.09 16.52 -0.11
N ALA A 145 11.13 17.00 0.57
CA ALA A 145 12.02 16.17 1.37
C ALA A 145 11.38 15.73 2.70
N GLY A 146 11.77 14.55 3.18
CA GLY A 146 11.49 14.08 4.53
C GLY A 146 12.19 14.94 5.58
N ALA A 147 11.63 14.98 6.79
CA ALA A 147 12.25 15.70 7.90
C ALA A 147 13.35 14.88 8.58
N LEU A 148 14.20 15.56 9.35
CA LEU A 148 15.21 14.96 10.24
C LEU A 148 14.59 14.20 11.43
N SER A 149 13.31 14.46 11.71
CA SER A 149 12.49 13.80 12.72
C SER A 149 11.25 13.20 12.08
N ARG A 150 10.59 12.27 12.78
CA ARG A 150 9.28 11.74 12.34
C ARG A 150 8.22 12.82 12.43
N ARG A 151 7.53 13.08 11.30
CA ARG A 151 6.32 13.91 11.21
C ARG A 151 5.07 13.13 11.62
N ALA A 152 5.06 11.82 11.33
CA ALA A 152 3.98 10.89 11.66
C ALA A 152 4.54 9.56 12.23
N LEU A 153 3.65 8.74 12.79
CA LEU A 153 3.96 7.36 13.15
C LEU A 153 3.43 6.43 12.06
N PHE A 154 4.33 5.68 11.40
CA PHE A 154 3.94 4.68 10.43
C PHE A 154 3.39 3.43 11.14
N VAL A 155 2.08 3.36 11.32
CA VAL A 155 1.35 2.31 12.05
C VAL A 155 0.97 1.12 11.17
N GLY A 156 1.08 1.25 9.85
CA GLY A 156 0.84 0.21 8.85
C GLY A 156 1.37 -1.18 9.23
N LYS A 157 0.59 -2.22 8.93
CA LYS A 157 0.88 -3.61 9.32
C LYS A 157 1.78 -4.28 8.28
N VAL A 158 3.06 -4.45 8.63
CA VAL A 158 4.06 -5.22 7.89
C VAL A 158 3.44 -6.50 7.33
N ARG A 159 3.59 -6.74 6.02
CA ARG A 159 2.93 -7.85 5.30
C ARG A 159 3.69 -9.15 5.54
N LEU A 160 3.68 -9.64 6.78
CA LEU A 160 4.39 -10.84 7.23
C LEU A 160 4.05 -12.11 6.42
N VAL A 161 2.86 -12.17 5.79
CA VAL A 161 2.45 -13.26 4.91
C VAL A 161 3.22 -13.31 3.57
N ASN A 162 3.92 -12.23 3.21
CA ASN A 162 4.78 -12.13 2.02
C ASN A 162 6.27 -11.99 2.38
N LEU A 163 6.65 -12.31 3.62
CA LEU A 163 8.03 -12.15 4.11
C LEU A 163 8.60 -13.47 4.62
N GLN A 164 9.80 -13.80 4.14
CA GLN A 164 10.62 -14.89 4.67
C GLN A 164 11.94 -14.31 5.23
N PRO A 165 12.37 -14.71 6.44
CA PRO A 165 13.66 -14.29 6.98
C PRO A 165 14.81 -14.89 6.17
N ALA A 166 15.62 -14.03 5.54
CA ALA A 166 16.94 -14.41 5.05
C ALA A 166 17.96 -14.26 6.20
N PRO A 167 18.69 -15.33 6.61
CA PRO A 167 19.65 -15.24 7.72
C PRO A 167 20.80 -14.28 7.38
N PHE A 168 21.26 -14.32 6.13
CA PHE A 168 22.19 -13.37 5.52
C PHE A 168 21.83 -13.22 4.04
N GLY A 169 22.06 -12.04 3.47
CA GLY A 169 21.85 -11.80 2.05
C GLY A 169 22.18 -10.37 1.63
N ARG A 170 22.46 -10.19 0.34
CA ARG A 170 22.33 -8.89 -0.33
C ARG A 170 21.08 -8.94 -1.19
N VAL A 171 20.35 -7.83 -1.23
CA VAL A 171 19.16 -7.64 -2.06
C VAL A 171 19.54 -6.72 -3.22
N SER A 172 19.05 -7.03 -4.42
CA SER A 172 19.10 -6.10 -5.56
C SER A 172 17.74 -5.45 -5.79
N SER A 173 17.72 -4.29 -6.42
CA SER A 173 16.47 -3.68 -6.92
C SER A 173 15.75 -4.59 -7.93
N ALA A 174 16.51 -5.39 -8.69
CA ALA A 174 15.95 -6.39 -9.59
C ALA A 174 15.08 -7.42 -8.84
N GLN A 175 15.56 -8.00 -7.75
CA GLN A 175 14.78 -8.99 -6.96
C GLN A 175 13.54 -8.39 -6.30
N LEU A 176 13.56 -7.11 -5.91
CA LEU A 176 12.38 -6.43 -5.38
C LEU A 176 11.35 -6.13 -6.48
N ALA A 177 11.79 -5.77 -7.70
CA ALA A 177 10.91 -5.56 -8.85
C ALA A 177 10.36 -6.88 -9.43
N GLU A 178 11.16 -7.95 -9.40
CA GLU A 178 10.75 -9.33 -9.73
C GLU A 178 9.65 -9.79 -8.76
N PHE A 179 9.84 -9.58 -7.45
CA PHE A 179 8.81 -9.86 -6.44
C PHE A 179 7.47 -9.12 -6.67
N VAL A 180 7.46 -7.88 -7.21
CA VAL A 180 6.18 -7.23 -7.60
C VAL A 180 5.45 -8.05 -8.66
N SER A 181 6.19 -8.61 -9.61
CA SER A 181 5.63 -9.43 -10.69
C SER A 181 5.14 -10.78 -10.15
N ASP A 182 5.93 -11.43 -9.30
CA ASP A 182 5.54 -12.68 -8.62
C ASP A 182 4.30 -12.49 -7.73
N LEU A 183 4.24 -11.41 -6.95
CA LEU A 183 3.14 -11.10 -6.03
C LEU A 183 1.81 -10.86 -6.77
N ASN A 184 1.88 -10.19 -7.92
CA ASN A 184 0.71 -9.95 -8.76
C ASN A 184 0.25 -11.23 -9.51
N LEU A 185 1.09 -12.27 -9.59
CA LEU A 185 0.75 -13.59 -10.15
C LEU A 185 0.29 -14.61 -9.09
N ASP A 186 0.95 -14.68 -7.92
CA ASP A 186 0.52 -15.41 -6.73
C ASP A 186 0.57 -14.48 -5.50
N PRO A 187 -0.59 -14.11 -4.91
CA PRO A 187 -0.68 -13.33 -3.66
C PRO A 187 0.13 -13.86 -2.47
N ARG A 188 0.65 -15.09 -2.53
CA ARG A 188 1.47 -15.74 -1.50
C ARG A 188 2.96 -15.73 -1.82
N ALA A 189 3.40 -15.00 -2.86
CA ALA A 189 4.81 -14.79 -3.14
C ALA A 189 5.55 -14.30 -1.87
N LEU A 190 6.74 -14.84 -1.62
CA LEU A 190 7.54 -14.57 -0.43
C LEU A 190 8.81 -13.81 -0.81
N PHE A 191 8.98 -12.60 -0.24
CA PHE A 191 10.23 -11.87 -0.35
C PHE A 191 11.21 -12.26 0.77
N MET A 192 12.45 -12.57 0.40
CA MET A 192 13.54 -12.87 1.33
C MET A 192 14.14 -11.59 1.93
N TRP A 193 13.59 -11.13 3.05
CA TRP A 193 14.07 -9.92 3.74
C TRP A 193 15.22 -10.26 4.71
N PRO A 194 16.39 -9.59 4.63
CA PRO A 194 17.50 -9.81 5.55
C PRO A 194 17.11 -9.61 7.02
N ALA A 195 17.47 -10.55 7.89
CA ALA A 195 16.97 -10.63 9.26
C ALA A 195 17.05 -9.30 10.05
N GLY A 196 15.91 -8.88 10.62
CA GLY A 196 15.78 -7.62 11.37
C GLY A 196 14.41 -6.93 11.25
N TYR A 197 13.33 -7.62 10.86
CA TYR A 197 12.01 -7.03 10.67
C TYR A 197 11.08 -7.07 11.91
N LEU A 198 11.62 -7.49 13.06
CA LEU A 198 10.98 -7.50 14.38
C LEU A 198 11.69 -6.50 15.31
#